data_AF-A0A2N3PLG2-F1
#
_entry.id   AF-A0A2N3PLG2-F1
#
_cell.length_a   1.000
_cell.length_b   1.000
_cell.length_c   1.000
_cell.angle_alpha   90.00
_cell.angle_beta   90.00
_cell.angle_gamma   90.00
#
_symmetry.space_group_name_H-M   'P 1'
#
loop_
_entity.id
_entity.type
_entity.pdbx_description
1 polymer ?
#
loop_
_entity_poly.entity_id
_entity_poly.type
_entity_poly.pdbx_seq_one_letter_code
_entity_poly.pdbx_strand_id
1 'polypeptide(L)'
;MSVFIKLFKAYTRAKILVPLAFMAFANTTFANESLQKLFKEYNVSKDKQEYINKQCDMANFDFNPKNKQEQTYLFETTQINCEMRTLSEVLGSTQGILASLNYGYNEYDKLLNKYYKLYRTELKKKGKTTPTGAFSHEPNIQSGKKEQDTLLEEQRAWLKLRDSYEAYTKTHHAHIYDINGGGTIYSIDASNARLGFLKMRVNELFSRYLMMITDGSVEFEYLFGCKLDGDI
;
A
#
# COMPACT_ATOMS: atom_id res chain seq x y z
N MET A 1 -31.25 -6.45 -35.43
CA MET A 1 -30.31 -5.50 -34.77
C MET A 1 -30.15 -5.70 -33.25
N SER A 2 -31.17 -6.16 -32.49
CA SER A 2 -31.11 -6.25 -31.01
C SER A 2 -30.18 -7.37 -30.45
N VAL A 3 -30.04 -8.50 -31.14
CA VAL A 3 -29.27 -9.66 -30.65
C VAL A 3 -27.75 -9.42 -30.73
N PHE A 4 -27.28 -8.76 -31.79
CA PHE A 4 -25.86 -8.44 -31.97
C PHE A 4 -25.34 -7.45 -30.92
N ILE A 5 -26.17 -6.48 -30.49
CA ILE A 5 -25.79 -5.51 -29.45
C ILE A 5 -25.63 -6.20 -28.09
N LYS A 6 -26.48 -7.19 -27.77
CA LYS A 6 -26.37 -7.96 -26.52
C LYS A 6 -25.13 -8.86 -26.48
N LEU A 7 -24.80 -9.51 -27.61
CA LEU A 7 -23.57 -10.31 -27.75
C LEU A 7 -22.32 -9.44 -27.67
N PHE A 8 -22.33 -8.24 -28.29
CA PHE A 8 -21.20 -7.31 -28.21
C PHE A 8 -20.99 -6.80 -26.78
N LYS A 9 -22.07 -6.46 -26.05
CA LYS A 9 -22.01 -6.04 -24.63
C LYS A 9 -21.48 -7.15 -23.71
N ALA A 10 -21.89 -8.40 -23.94
CA ALA A 10 -21.40 -9.56 -23.20
C ALA A 10 -19.93 -9.85 -23.49
N TYR A 11 -19.51 -9.74 -24.76
CA TYR A 11 -18.13 -9.94 -25.21
C TYR A 11 -17.19 -8.85 -24.67
N THR A 12 -17.62 -7.59 -24.63
CA THR A 12 -16.86 -6.49 -24.02
C THR A 12 -16.77 -6.61 -22.49
N ARG A 13 -17.83 -7.06 -21.80
CA ARG A 13 -17.77 -7.30 -20.35
C ARG A 13 -16.83 -8.46 -20.01
N ALA A 14 -16.87 -9.56 -20.78
CA ALA A 14 -15.97 -10.69 -20.60
C ALA A 14 -14.49 -10.31 -20.84
N LYS A 15 -14.20 -9.49 -21.87
CA LYS A 15 -12.83 -8.99 -22.13
C LYS A 15 -12.30 -8.00 -21.10
N ILE A 16 -13.15 -7.34 -20.31
CA ILE A 16 -12.73 -6.43 -19.24
C ILE A 16 -12.59 -7.19 -17.91
N LEU A 17 -13.50 -8.13 -17.61
CA LEU A 17 -13.49 -8.93 -16.38
C LEU A 17 -12.32 -9.92 -16.31
N VAL A 18 -11.95 -10.55 -17.43
CA VAL A 18 -10.87 -11.55 -17.46
C VAL A 18 -9.48 -10.94 -17.15
N PRO A 19 -9.04 -9.82 -17.74
CA PRO A 19 -7.76 -9.20 -17.37
C PRO A 19 -7.79 -8.47 -16.01
N LEU A 20 -8.98 -8.11 -15.50
CA LEU A 20 -9.15 -7.63 -14.11
C LEU A 20 -8.91 -8.78 -13.13
N ALA A 21 -9.45 -9.97 -13.41
CA ALA A 21 -9.17 -11.16 -12.63
C ALA A 21 -7.67 -11.52 -12.70
N PHE A 22 -7.06 -11.58 -13.90
CA PHE A 22 -5.64 -11.97 -14.06
C PHE A 22 -4.61 -11.00 -13.47
N MET A 23 -4.87 -9.69 -13.41
CA MET A 23 -3.96 -8.76 -12.71
C MET A 23 -4.21 -8.68 -11.20
N ALA A 24 -5.44 -8.93 -10.74
CA ALA A 24 -5.70 -9.17 -9.33
C ALA A 24 -4.94 -10.43 -8.87
N PHE A 25 -4.89 -11.49 -9.68
CA PHE A 25 -4.23 -12.76 -9.35
C PHE A 25 -2.72 -12.69 -9.06
N ALA A 26 -1.98 -11.66 -9.48
CA ALA A 26 -0.55 -11.56 -9.18
C ALA A 26 -0.24 -10.87 -7.84
N ASN A 27 -1.16 -10.06 -7.30
CA ASN A 27 -1.02 -9.41 -5.99
C ASN A 27 -1.91 -10.03 -4.92
N THR A 28 -3.02 -10.68 -5.29
CA THR A 28 -3.86 -11.46 -4.36
C THR A 28 -3.17 -12.74 -3.88
N THR A 29 -2.12 -13.22 -4.57
CA THR A 29 -1.34 -14.40 -4.16
C THR A 29 -0.58 -14.17 -2.85
N PHE A 30 -0.05 -12.96 -2.61
CA PHE A 30 0.77 -12.70 -1.42
C PHE A 30 -0.04 -12.42 -0.14
N ALA A 31 -1.14 -11.66 -0.26
CA ALA A 31 -2.05 -11.42 0.86
C ALA A 31 -2.70 -12.74 1.31
N ASN A 32 -3.11 -13.56 0.35
CA ASN A 32 -3.73 -14.85 0.63
C ASN A 32 -2.76 -15.82 1.34
N GLU A 33 -1.49 -15.91 0.94
CA GLU A 33 -0.52 -16.78 1.64
C GLU A 33 -0.30 -16.36 3.10
N SER A 34 -0.15 -15.06 3.35
CA SER A 34 0.12 -14.56 4.71
C SER A 34 -1.11 -14.65 5.61
N LEU A 35 -2.30 -14.42 5.05
CA LEU A 35 -3.57 -14.61 5.74
C LEU A 35 -3.79 -16.09 6.09
N GLN A 36 -3.52 -17.01 5.15
CA GLN A 36 -3.60 -18.45 5.38
C GLN A 36 -2.60 -18.94 6.44
N LYS A 37 -1.40 -18.38 6.46
CA LYS A 37 -0.41 -18.67 7.51
C LYS A 37 -0.96 -18.26 8.88
N LEU A 38 -1.53 -17.06 8.99
CA LEU A 38 -2.09 -16.57 10.24
C LEU A 38 -3.31 -17.39 10.68
N PHE A 39 -4.17 -17.82 9.74
CA PHE A 39 -5.27 -18.74 10.05
C PHE A 39 -4.80 -20.05 10.67
N LYS A 40 -3.70 -20.63 10.15
CA LYS A 40 -3.11 -21.85 10.71
C LYS A 40 -2.50 -21.59 12.09
N GLU A 41 -1.77 -20.50 12.26
CA GLU A 41 -1.09 -20.16 13.50
C GLU A 41 -2.07 -19.94 14.67
N TYR A 42 -3.20 -19.28 14.40
CA TYR A 42 -4.22 -18.97 15.40
C TYR A 42 -5.41 -19.95 15.42
N ASN A 43 -5.32 -21.08 14.68
CA ASN A 43 -6.38 -22.08 14.57
C ASN A 43 -7.75 -21.47 14.23
N VAL A 44 -7.78 -20.52 13.29
CA VAL A 44 -9.02 -19.85 12.88
C VAL A 44 -9.92 -20.86 12.18
N SER A 45 -11.14 -21.05 12.70
CA SER A 45 -12.10 -22.02 12.17
C SER A 45 -12.59 -21.65 10.77
N LYS A 46 -13.02 -22.64 9.98
CA LYS A 46 -13.39 -22.43 8.57
C LYS A 46 -14.52 -21.41 8.38
N ASP A 47 -15.51 -21.41 9.25
CA ASP A 47 -16.62 -20.45 9.27
C ASP A 47 -16.12 -19.01 9.48
N LYS A 48 -15.14 -18.82 10.37
CA LYS A 48 -14.49 -17.53 10.60
C LYS A 48 -13.64 -17.08 9.41
N GLN A 49 -12.93 -18.01 8.78
CA GLN A 49 -12.18 -17.71 7.55
C GLN A 49 -13.12 -17.28 6.41
N GLU A 50 -14.23 -18.00 6.21
CA GLU A 50 -15.24 -17.66 5.22
C GLU A 50 -15.88 -16.30 5.50
N TYR A 51 -16.17 -16.00 6.77
CA TYR A 51 -16.65 -14.68 7.19
C TYR A 51 -15.67 -13.56 6.80
N ILE A 52 -14.37 -13.72 7.10
CA ILE A 52 -13.35 -12.73 6.74
C ILE A 52 -13.29 -12.53 5.23
N ASN A 53 -13.21 -13.63 4.46
CA ASN A 53 -13.16 -13.58 3.01
C ASN A 53 -14.39 -12.89 2.41
N LYS A 54 -15.57 -13.15 2.97
CA LYS A 54 -16.83 -12.54 2.53
C LYS A 54 -16.88 -11.05 2.86
N GLN A 55 -16.45 -10.64 4.05
CA GLN A 55 -16.44 -9.22 4.44
C GLN A 55 -15.48 -8.41 3.58
N CYS A 56 -14.32 -8.98 3.27
CA CYS A 56 -13.25 -8.30 2.54
C CYS A 56 -13.25 -8.58 1.04
N ASP A 57 -14.37 -9.10 0.51
CA ASP A 57 -14.60 -9.25 -0.92
C ASP A 57 -14.64 -7.88 -1.61
N MET A 58 -13.95 -7.79 -2.75
CA MET A 58 -13.88 -6.59 -3.59
C MET A 58 -15.25 -6.03 -3.94
N ALA A 59 -16.25 -6.90 -4.12
CA ALA A 59 -17.61 -6.51 -4.51
C ALA A 59 -18.30 -5.63 -3.45
N ASN A 60 -17.80 -5.61 -2.22
CA ASN A 60 -18.34 -4.81 -1.13
C ASN A 60 -17.73 -3.40 -1.05
N PHE A 61 -16.74 -3.09 -1.88
CA PHE A 61 -16.05 -1.81 -1.83
C PHE A 61 -16.54 -0.89 -2.95
N ASP A 62 -17.05 0.27 -2.57
CA ASP A 62 -17.40 1.35 -3.51
C ASP A 62 -16.22 2.30 -3.66
N PHE A 63 -15.64 2.34 -4.86
CA PHE A 63 -14.53 3.23 -5.20
C PHE A 63 -14.91 4.06 -6.42
N ASN A 64 -14.48 5.32 -6.43
CA ASN A 64 -14.54 6.18 -7.61
C ASN A 64 -13.11 6.51 -8.12
N PRO A 65 -12.35 5.51 -8.64
CA PRO A 65 -10.97 5.71 -9.06
C PRO A 65 -10.90 6.47 -10.39
N LYS A 66 -9.91 7.36 -10.55
CA LYS A 66 -9.70 8.10 -11.80
C LYS A 66 -9.06 7.24 -12.89
N ASN A 67 -8.31 6.22 -12.50
CA ASN A 67 -7.64 5.29 -13.42
C ASN A 67 -7.43 3.91 -12.79
N LYS A 68 -6.98 2.94 -13.60
CA LYS A 68 -6.77 1.55 -13.18
C LYS A 68 -5.72 1.40 -12.07
N GLN A 69 -4.68 2.23 -12.07
CA GLN A 69 -3.60 2.17 -11.08
C GLN A 69 -4.09 2.63 -9.71
N GLU A 70 -4.89 3.71 -9.67
CA GLU A 70 -5.58 4.18 -8.47
C GLU A 70 -6.60 3.15 -7.97
N GLN A 71 -7.38 2.54 -8.87
CA GLN A 71 -8.28 1.46 -8.49
C GLN A 71 -7.54 0.29 -7.83
N THR A 72 -6.39 -0.11 -8.39
CA THR A 72 -5.58 -1.21 -7.84
C THR A 72 -5.05 -0.86 -6.46
N TYR A 73 -4.57 0.37 -6.27
CA TYR A 73 -4.08 0.86 -4.98
C TYR A 73 -5.16 0.90 -3.90
N LEU A 74 -6.30 1.51 -4.22
CA LEU A 74 -7.44 1.59 -3.30
C LEU A 74 -7.92 0.21 -2.92
N PHE A 75 -7.98 -0.71 -3.88
CA PHE A 75 -8.33 -2.09 -3.61
C PHE A 75 -7.35 -2.76 -2.63
N GLU A 76 -6.05 -2.76 -2.93
CA GLU A 76 -5.06 -3.46 -2.13
C GLU A 76 -5.00 -2.93 -0.69
N THR A 77 -5.01 -1.61 -0.52
CA THR A 77 -4.98 -0.98 0.80
C THR A 77 -6.28 -1.21 1.58
N THR A 78 -7.43 -1.15 0.93
CA THR A 78 -8.74 -1.39 1.56
C THR A 78 -8.89 -2.85 1.97
N GLN A 79 -8.46 -3.78 1.12
CA GLN A 79 -8.48 -5.21 1.43
C GLN A 79 -7.64 -5.50 2.69
N ILE A 80 -6.39 -5.04 2.75
CA ILE A 80 -5.52 -5.24 3.92
C ILE A 80 -6.16 -4.63 5.17
N ASN A 81 -6.70 -3.41 5.08
CA ASN A 81 -7.35 -2.76 6.22
C ASN A 81 -8.60 -3.53 6.68
N CYS A 82 -9.39 -4.06 5.75
CA CYS A 82 -10.56 -4.87 6.06
C CYS A 82 -10.15 -6.18 6.75
N GLU A 83 -9.17 -6.89 6.20
CA GLU A 83 -8.69 -8.17 6.74
C GLU A 83 -8.14 -7.97 8.15
N MET A 84 -7.30 -6.94 8.35
CA MET A 84 -6.77 -6.59 9.66
C MET A 84 -7.86 -6.29 10.69
N ARG A 85 -8.89 -5.51 10.32
CA ARG A 85 -10.01 -5.21 11.21
C ARG A 85 -10.79 -6.47 11.55
N THR A 86 -11.19 -7.24 10.55
CA THR A 86 -12.01 -8.43 10.73
C THR A 86 -11.24 -9.53 11.48
N LEU A 87 -9.94 -9.68 11.25
CA LEU A 87 -9.06 -10.56 12.03
C LEU A 87 -9.03 -10.14 13.51
N SER A 88 -8.92 -8.84 13.80
CA SER A 88 -8.91 -8.33 15.18
C SER A 88 -10.21 -8.68 15.91
N GLU A 89 -11.35 -8.56 15.22
CA GLU A 89 -12.67 -8.95 15.74
C GLU A 89 -12.77 -10.47 15.96
N VAL A 90 -12.35 -11.26 14.97
CA VAL A 90 -12.47 -12.72 14.97
C VAL A 90 -11.57 -13.40 16.01
N LEU A 91 -10.37 -12.86 16.22
CA LEU A 91 -9.41 -13.36 17.20
C LEU A 91 -9.71 -12.87 18.62
N GLY A 92 -10.33 -11.69 18.76
CA GLY A 92 -11.00 -11.21 19.98
C GLY A 92 -10.14 -11.00 21.23
N SER A 93 -8.84 -11.32 21.20
CA SER A 93 -7.89 -11.16 22.29
C SER A 93 -6.86 -10.09 21.96
N THR A 94 -6.19 -9.52 22.96
CA THR A 94 -5.06 -8.60 22.73
C THR A 94 -4.01 -9.23 21.81
N GLN A 95 -3.62 -10.48 22.05
CA GLN A 95 -2.64 -11.18 21.22
C GLN A 95 -3.16 -11.34 19.78
N GLY A 96 -4.45 -11.59 19.62
CA GLY A 96 -5.12 -11.59 18.33
C GLY A 96 -5.06 -10.23 17.61
N ILE A 97 -5.36 -9.14 18.32
CA ILE A 97 -5.28 -7.77 17.78
C ILE A 97 -3.83 -7.46 17.35
N LEU A 98 -2.85 -7.76 18.18
CA LEU A 98 -1.43 -7.58 17.85
C LEU A 98 -1.02 -8.42 16.64
N ALA A 99 -1.53 -9.65 16.52
CA ALA A 99 -1.29 -10.50 15.35
C ALA A 99 -1.86 -9.88 14.07
N SER A 100 -3.09 -9.35 14.13
CA SER A 100 -3.74 -8.66 13.02
C SER A 100 -2.96 -7.40 12.60
N LEU A 101 -2.47 -6.61 13.56
CA LEU A 101 -1.64 -5.44 13.28
C LEU A 101 -0.30 -5.84 12.65
N ASN A 102 0.32 -6.92 13.12
CA ASN A 102 1.53 -7.45 12.54
C ASN A 102 1.31 -7.99 11.11
N TYR A 103 0.16 -8.64 10.86
CA TYR A 103 -0.28 -9.00 9.51
C TYR A 103 -0.37 -7.77 8.61
N GLY A 104 -1.10 -6.74 9.05
CA GLY A 104 -1.21 -5.47 8.31
C GLY A 104 0.16 -4.86 8.01
N TYR A 105 1.06 -4.82 9.00
CA TYR A 105 2.41 -4.30 8.83
C TYR A 105 3.18 -5.07 7.73
N ASN A 106 3.15 -6.40 7.77
CA ASN A 106 3.84 -7.24 6.78
C ASN A 106 3.26 -7.06 5.37
N GLU A 107 1.94 -6.96 5.22
CA GLU A 107 1.33 -6.72 3.90
C GLU A 107 1.65 -5.32 3.36
N TYR A 108 1.65 -4.29 4.21
CA TYR A 108 2.06 -2.95 3.80
C TYR A 108 3.55 -2.88 3.43
N ASP A 109 4.42 -3.68 4.05
CA ASP A 109 5.85 -3.72 3.66
C ASP A 109 6.04 -4.36 2.26
N LYS A 110 5.17 -5.30 1.88
CA LYS A 110 5.11 -5.79 0.49
C LYS A 110 4.67 -4.68 -0.47
N LEU A 111 3.64 -3.90 -0.10
CA LEU A 111 3.20 -2.76 -0.91
C LEU A 111 4.29 -1.69 -1.02
N LEU A 112 5.03 -1.40 0.06
CA LEU A 112 6.18 -0.51 0.06
C LEU A 112 7.18 -0.93 -1.03
N ASN A 113 7.59 -2.19 -1.01
CA ASN A 113 8.52 -2.76 -1.99
C ASN A 113 7.96 -2.73 -3.42
N LYS A 114 6.66 -3.02 -3.60
CA LYS A 114 5.98 -2.98 -4.89
C LYS A 114 5.99 -1.56 -5.47
N TYR A 115 5.52 -0.57 -4.73
CA TYR A 115 5.40 0.80 -5.22
C TYR A 115 6.76 1.49 -5.38
N TYR A 116 7.75 1.16 -4.54
CA TYR A 116 9.13 1.56 -4.79
C TYR A 116 9.65 1.05 -6.15
N LYS A 117 9.44 -0.23 -6.47
CA LYS A 117 9.86 -0.82 -7.76
C LYS A 117 9.13 -0.20 -8.95
N LEU A 118 7.83 0.05 -8.83
CA LEU A 118 7.03 0.71 -9.86
C LEU A 118 7.52 2.14 -10.10
N TYR A 119 7.62 2.96 -9.06
CA TYR A 119 8.10 4.35 -9.17
C TYR A 119 9.51 4.40 -9.77
N ARG A 120 10.43 3.59 -9.26
CA ARG A 120 11.79 3.49 -9.79
C ARG A 120 11.80 3.14 -11.28
N THR A 121 10.92 2.24 -11.72
CA THR A 121 10.84 1.81 -13.13
C THR A 121 10.41 2.97 -14.03
N GLU A 122 9.44 3.77 -13.62
CA GLU A 122 8.99 4.93 -14.39
C GLU A 122 10.05 6.05 -14.44
N LEU A 123 10.79 6.27 -13.36
CA LEU A 123 11.96 7.17 -13.37
C LEU A 123 13.01 6.74 -14.40
N LYS A 124 13.29 5.44 -14.54
CA LYS A 124 14.20 4.93 -15.56
C LYS A 124 13.72 5.21 -16.98
N LYS A 125 12.40 5.22 -17.21
CA LYS A 125 11.82 5.46 -18.53
C LYS A 125 11.94 6.93 -18.92
N LYS A 126 11.59 7.86 -18.02
CA LYS A 126 11.74 9.32 -18.29
C LYS A 126 13.18 9.71 -18.57
N GLY A 127 14.15 9.16 -17.83
CA GLY A 127 15.57 9.40 -18.09
C GLY A 127 16.10 8.87 -19.44
N LYS A 128 15.32 8.08 -20.20
CA LYS A 128 15.67 7.54 -21.52
C LYS A 128 14.95 8.23 -22.68
N THR A 129 13.83 8.89 -22.44
CA THR A 129 12.96 9.44 -23.50
C THR A 129 13.21 10.90 -23.84
N THR A 130 14.07 11.61 -23.11
CA THR A 130 14.52 12.96 -23.52
C THR A 130 15.48 12.80 -24.71
N PRO A 131 15.12 13.22 -25.93
CA PRO A 131 16.05 13.19 -27.04
C PRO A 131 17.12 14.25 -26.80
N THR A 132 18.39 13.84 -26.78
CA THR A 132 19.54 14.73 -27.06
C THR A 132 19.35 15.28 -28.47
N GLY A 133 18.59 16.37 -28.59
CA GLY A 133 18.42 17.11 -29.84
C GLY A 133 19.71 17.86 -30.13
N ALA A 134 20.15 17.84 -31.40
CA ALA A 134 21.44 18.35 -31.87
C ALA A 134 21.69 19.87 -31.69
N PHE A 135 20.96 20.57 -30.82
CA PHE A 135 21.11 22.01 -30.59
C PHE A 135 20.72 22.49 -29.17
N SER A 136 20.81 21.64 -28.15
CA SER A 136 20.78 22.08 -26.75
C SER A 136 22.18 21.98 -26.16
N HIS A 137 22.66 23.06 -25.54
CA HIS A 137 23.78 22.99 -24.61
C HIS A 137 23.30 22.20 -23.39
N GLU A 138 23.34 20.87 -23.49
CA GLU A 138 22.66 19.95 -22.59
C GLU A 138 23.59 19.44 -21.48
N PRO A 139 23.15 19.41 -20.21
CA PRO A 139 23.76 18.54 -19.22
C PRO A 139 23.34 17.09 -19.50
N ASN A 140 24.21 16.41 -20.23
CA ASN A 140 24.66 15.01 -20.14
C ASN A 140 23.74 13.96 -19.48
N ILE A 141 23.73 12.76 -20.07
CA ILE A 141 23.12 11.46 -19.71
C ILE A 141 23.25 11.04 -18.20
N GLN A 142 23.94 11.82 -17.39
CA GLN A 142 24.08 11.69 -15.93
C GLN A 142 22.79 11.96 -15.13
N SER A 143 21.80 12.70 -15.65
CA SER A 143 20.60 13.10 -14.89
C SER A 143 19.75 11.92 -14.42
N GLY A 144 19.41 10.99 -15.31
CA GLY A 144 18.59 9.81 -14.96
C GLY A 144 19.29 8.80 -14.05
N LYS A 145 20.63 8.75 -14.05
CA LYS A 145 21.41 7.95 -13.09
C LYS A 145 21.44 8.62 -11.72
N LYS A 146 21.66 9.95 -11.69
CA LYS A 146 21.64 10.76 -10.47
C LYS A 146 20.29 10.71 -9.76
N GLU A 147 19.17 10.80 -10.48
CA GLU A 147 17.82 10.69 -9.89
C GLU A 147 17.52 9.32 -9.29
N GLN A 148 18.00 8.24 -9.92
CA GLN A 148 17.86 6.88 -9.37
C GLN A 148 18.72 6.65 -8.14
N ASP A 149 19.94 7.19 -8.15
CA ASP A 149 20.85 7.16 -7.01
C ASP A 149 20.26 7.96 -5.85
N THR A 150 19.68 9.13 -6.11
CA THR A 150 18.94 9.92 -5.12
C THR A 150 17.74 9.17 -4.55
N LEU A 151 16.90 8.51 -5.38
CA LEU A 151 15.77 7.73 -4.87
C LEU A 151 16.24 6.55 -3.99
N LEU A 152 17.34 5.89 -4.37
CA LEU A 152 17.90 4.81 -3.58
C LEU A 152 18.44 5.31 -2.23
N GLU A 153 19.11 6.46 -2.23
CA GLU A 153 19.61 7.12 -1.01
C GLU A 153 18.46 7.58 -0.11
N GLU A 154 17.42 8.20 -0.68
CA GLU A 154 16.20 8.60 0.02
C GLU A 154 15.54 7.37 0.68
N GLN A 155 15.38 6.27 -0.06
CA GLN A 155 14.79 5.05 0.48
C GLN A 155 15.66 4.43 1.59
N ARG A 156 16.99 4.45 1.46
CA ARG A 156 17.91 3.99 2.51
C ARG A 156 17.82 4.86 3.76
N ALA A 157 17.73 6.18 3.60
CA ALA A 157 17.56 7.12 4.71
C ALA A 157 16.21 6.90 5.40
N TRP A 158 15.14 6.70 4.63
CA TRP A 158 13.82 6.40 5.17
C TRP A 158 13.79 5.08 5.95
N LEU A 159 14.46 4.03 5.46
CA LEU A 159 14.58 2.76 6.20
C LEU A 159 15.30 2.96 7.55
N LYS A 160 16.40 3.73 7.59
CA LYS A 160 17.08 4.07 8.84
C LYS A 160 16.17 4.86 9.79
N LEU A 161 15.38 5.80 9.25
CA LEU A 161 14.41 6.58 10.02
C LEU A 161 13.32 5.67 10.60
N ARG A 162 12.77 4.75 9.79
CA ARG A 162 11.80 3.74 10.23
C ARG A 162 12.38 2.92 11.38
N ASP A 163 13.54 2.33 11.20
CA ASP A 163 14.14 1.44 12.20
C ASP A 163 14.43 2.22 13.51
N SER A 164 14.84 3.49 13.41
CA SER A 164 15.01 4.38 14.57
C SER A 164 13.67 4.72 15.25
N TYR A 165 12.62 4.98 14.47
CA TYR A 165 11.27 5.23 14.96
C TYR A 165 10.67 4.01 15.67
N GLU A 166 10.92 2.80 15.15
CA GLU A 166 10.51 1.56 15.81
C GLU A 166 11.25 1.34 17.13
N ALA A 167 12.56 1.61 17.17
CA ALA A 167 13.36 1.54 18.40
C ALA A 167 12.87 2.55 19.44
N TYR A 168 12.57 3.78 19.02
CA TYR A 168 11.93 4.79 19.87
C TYR A 168 10.60 4.30 20.41
N THR A 169 9.71 3.82 19.54
CA THR A 169 8.36 3.37 19.92
C THR A 169 8.42 2.22 20.93
N LYS A 170 9.36 1.28 20.74
CA LYS A 170 9.60 0.17 21.68
C LYS A 170 10.07 0.68 23.06
N THR A 171 10.99 1.64 23.07
CA THR A 171 11.53 2.22 24.31
C THR A 171 10.46 3.03 25.04
N HIS A 172 9.71 3.85 24.29
CA HIS A 172 8.61 4.65 24.81
C HIS A 172 7.50 3.77 25.38
N HIS A 173 7.12 2.69 24.67
CA HIS A 173 6.20 1.68 25.18
C HIS A 173 6.66 1.10 26.51
N ALA A 174 7.92 0.65 26.62
CA ALA A 174 8.45 0.10 27.87
C ALA A 174 8.37 1.11 29.01
N HIS A 175 8.80 2.36 28.76
CA HIS A 175 8.75 3.43 29.75
C HIS A 175 7.32 3.72 30.26
N ILE A 176 6.36 3.85 29.35
CA ILE A 176 4.95 4.11 29.70
C ILE A 176 4.33 2.91 30.41
N TYR A 177 4.65 1.68 29.99
CA TYR A 177 4.21 0.45 30.63
C TYR A 177 4.72 0.37 32.08
N ASP A 178 6.00 0.68 32.30
CA ASP A 178 6.63 0.64 33.63
C ASP A 178 6.05 1.70 34.59
N ILE A 179 5.79 2.92 34.10
CA ILE A 179 5.25 4.01 34.94
C ILE A 179 3.78 3.79 35.29
N ASN A 180 2.97 3.28 34.36
CA ASN A 180 1.51 3.17 34.55
C ASN A 180 1.06 1.82 35.13
N GLY A 181 2.00 0.93 35.49
CA GLY A 181 1.68 -0.38 36.09
C GLY A 181 1.19 -1.42 35.06
N GLY A 182 1.57 -1.25 33.81
CA GLY A 182 1.23 -2.15 32.70
C GLY A 182 -0.04 -1.78 31.94
N GLY A 183 -0.48 -2.69 31.08
CA GLY A 183 -1.65 -2.51 30.23
C GLY A 183 -1.39 -2.91 28.78
N THR A 184 -2.28 -3.71 28.22
CA THR A 184 -2.15 -4.20 26.84
C THR A 184 -2.43 -3.15 25.78
N ILE A 185 -3.09 -2.05 26.17
CA ILE A 185 -3.41 -0.93 25.28
C ILE A 185 -2.14 -0.29 24.70
N TYR A 186 -1.08 -0.16 25.51
CA TYR A 186 0.17 0.46 25.07
C TYR A 186 0.87 -0.35 23.97
N SER A 187 0.76 -1.68 24.00
CA SER A 187 1.31 -2.54 22.95
C SER A 187 0.55 -2.41 21.63
N ILE A 188 -0.78 -2.19 21.72
CA ILE A 188 -1.64 -1.92 20.56
C ILE A 188 -1.28 -0.56 19.97
N ASP A 189 -1.13 0.47 20.80
CA ASP A 189 -0.74 1.83 20.37
C ASP A 189 0.62 1.84 19.69
N ALA A 190 1.61 1.17 20.28
CA ALA A 190 2.94 1.01 19.68
C ALA A 190 2.88 0.32 18.31
N SER A 191 2.06 -0.73 18.18
CA SER A 191 1.89 -1.46 16.91
C SER A 191 1.17 -0.62 15.85
N ASN A 192 0.16 0.14 16.25
CA ASN A 192 -0.54 1.09 15.39
C ASN A 192 0.38 2.21 14.89
N ALA A 193 1.22 2.78 15.76
CA ALA A 193 2.17 3.81 15.38
C ALA A 193 3.17 3.32 14.31
N ARG A 194 3.72 2.12 14.49
CA ARG A 194 4.61 1.48 13.51
C ARG A 194 3.92 1.25 12.16
N LEU A 195 2.70 0.71 12.18
CA LEU A 195 1.89 0.51 10.98
C LEU A 195 1.58 1.85 10.28
N GLY A 196 1.16 2.87 11.03
CA GLY A 196 0.86 4.21 10.51
C GLY A 196 2.06 4.82 9.77
N PHE A 197 3.25 4.75 10.37
CA PHE A 197 4.47 5.26 9.77
C PHE A 197 4.81 4.57 8.43
N LEU A 198 4.61 3.25 8.35
CA LEU A 198 4.79 2.49 7.11
C LEU A 198 3.74 2.86 6.05
N LYS A 199 2.47 2.99 6.44
CA LYS A 199 1.37 3.38 5.53
C LYS A 199 1.61 4.73 4.87
N MET A 200 2.16 5.69 5.61
CA MET A 200 2.52 7.02 5.06
C MET A 200 3.50 6.90 3.89
N ARG A 201 4.54 6.08 4.02
CA ARG A 201 5.52 5.90 2.94
C ARG A 201 4.94 5.15 1.75
N VAL A 202 4.05 4.18 1.98
CA VAL A 202 3.34 3.48 0.90
C VAL A 202 2.47 4.45 0.09
N ASN A 203 1.69 5.30 0.78
CA ASN A 203 0.91 6.38 0.15
C ASN A 203 1.82 7.29 -0.68
N GLU A 204 2.96 7.70 -0.11
CA GLU A 204 3.88 8.61 -0.77
C GLU A 204 4.47 8.00 -2.07
N LEU A 205 4.97 6.76 -2.00
CA LEU A 205 5.54 6.06 -3.14
C LEU A 205 4.50 5.81 -4.24
N PHE A 206 3.26 5.49 -3.86
CA PHE A 206 2.17 5.33 -4.82
C PHE A 206 1.84 6.67 -5.50
N SER A 207 1.71 7.76 -4.74
CA SER A 207 1.42 9.09 -5.28
C SER A 207 2.52 9.55 -6.26
N ARG A 208 3.80 9.38 -5.90
CA ARG A 208 4.94 9.69 -6.80
C ARG A 208 4.93 8.81 -8.06
N TYR A 209 4.61 7.52 -7.93
CA TYR A 209 4.42 6.64 -9.08
C TYR A 209 3.28 7.14 -9.98
N LEU A 210 2.13 7.50 -9.40
CA LEU A 210 0.96 7.98 -10.13
C LEU A 210 1.30 9.26 -10.92
N MET A 211 1.98 10.21 -10.29
CA MET A 211 2.47 11.44 -10.95
C MET A 211 3.41 11.19 -12.12
N MET A 212 4.14 10.07 -12.11
CA MET A 212 5.06 9.75 -13.20
C MET A 212 4.34 9.22 -14.45
N ILE A 213 3.19 8.58 -14.26
CA ILE A 213 2.40 7.95 -15.32
C ILE A 213 1.19 8.78 -15.76
N THR A 214 0.78 9.78 -14.98
CA THR A 214 -0.19 10.79 -15.37
C THR A 214 0.57 12.07 -15.77
N ASP A 215 0.07 12.83 -16.75
CA ASP A 215 0.71 14.07 -17.22
C ASP A 215 0.55 15.24 -16.20
N GLY A 216 1.05 15.04 -14.97
CA GLY A 216 1.51 16.12 -14.11
C GLY A 216 0.46 16.90 -13.31
N SER A 217 -0.51 16.26 -12.66
CA SER A 217 -1.33 16.94 -11.65
C SER A 217 -1.73 16.03 -10.47
N VAL A 218 -0.78 15.72 -9.60
CA VAL A 218 -1.10 15.43 -8.20
C VAL A 218 -0.39 16.51 -7.39
N GLU A 219 -1.18 17.35 -6.72
CA GLU A 219 -0.65 18.44 -5.91
C GLU A 219 0.24 17.88 -4.80
N PHE A 220 1.47 18.41 -4.71
CA PHE A 220 2.51 18.02 -3.75
C PHE A 220 2.03 18.11 -2.28
N GLU A 221 1.03 18.96 -2.01
CA GLU A 221 0.45 19.18 -0.69
C GLU A 221 -0.25 17.92 -0.12
N TYR A 222 -0.75 17.02 -0.98
CA TYR A 222 -1.39 15.78 -0.53
C TYR A 222 -0.38 14.68 -0.13
N LEU A 223 0.89 14.78 -0.54
CA LEU A 223 1.91 13.74 -0.31
C LEU A 223 2.36 13.63 1.15
N PHE A 224 2.22 14.71 1.94
CA PHE A 224 2.66 14.77 3.33
C PHE A 224 1.52 14.96 4.34
N GLY A 225 0.25 14.93 3.90
CA GLY A 225 -0.89 15.12 4.79
C GLY A 225 -1.00 16.52 5.39
N CYS A 226 -0.19 17.49 4.93
CA CYS A 226 -0.33 18.89 5.30
C CYS A 226 -1.36 19.53 4.37
N LYS A 227 -2.64 19.47 4.75
CA LYS A 227 -3.49 20.61 4.44
C LYS A 227 -2.98 21.77 5.27
N LEU A 228 -2.33 22.74 4.64
CA LEU A 228 -2.32 24.08 5.18
C LEU A 228 -3.75 24.60 5.00
N ASP A 229 -4.64 24.23 5.91
CA ASP A 229 -5.85 25.01 6.11
C ASP A 229 -5.34 26.37 6.61
N GLY A 230 -5.16 27.27 5.65
CA GLY A 230 -4.66 28.61 5.89
C GLY A 230 -5.69 29.37 6.70
N ASP A 231 -5.41 29.52 7.99
CA ASP A 231 -5.77 30.71 8.73
C ASP A 231 -4.49 31.20 9.41
N ILE A 232 -3.94 32.29 8.85
CA ILE A 232 -3.04 33.22 9.55
C ILE A 232 -3.89 34.01 10.54
#